data_AF-A0A258R2I9-F1
#
_entry.id   AF-A0A258R2I9-F1
#
_cell.length_a   1.000
_cell.length_b   1.000
_cell.length_c   1.000
_cell.angle_alpha   90.00
_cell.angle_beta   90.00
_cell.angle_gamma   90.00
#
_symmetry.space_group_name_H-M   'P 1'
#
loop_
_entity.id
_entity.type
_entity.pdbx_description
1 polymer ?
#
loop_
_entity_poly.entity_id
_entity_poly.type
_entity_poly.pdbx_seq_one_letter_code
_entity_poly.pdbx_strand_id
1 'polypeptide(L)'
;MNDRKPVMKRKPVATRAVAKAEPIDLVETSFAEVVGLIEQARQRAYQAVNSELVGLYWRVGEYISAKLEAAVWGEGVVDSLAQHLARTIPGQRGFTRRNLFRMRQFFDAYSAADKKVTALLTQLPWTHNLIILTQSKRPEEREFYLRLAVQEKWTSRELERQYSLGTFERAVLSPAKVSAALTQMHGADAGSAFKDAYSVEFLNLQAGHTEADLHSGLLGQLRTFLIEL
;
A
#
# COMPACT_ATOMS: atom_id res chain seq x y z
N MET A 1 -60.37 58.60 30.24
CA MET A 1 -60.27 59.88 29.53
C MET A 1 -58.80 60.24 29.46
N ASN A 2 -58.24 60.42 28.26
CA ASN A 2 -57.03 61.21 27.94
C ASN A 2 -55.76 61.07 28.81
N ASP A 3 -54.54 61.07 28.32
CA ASP A 3 -53.94 61.14 26.99
C ASP A 3 -52.41 61.09 27.27
N ARG A 4 -51.60 60.93 26.22
CA ARG A 4 -50.12 61.06 26.18
C ARG A 4 -49.32 59.76 26.38
N LYS A 5 -49.27 58.99 25.29
CA LYS A 5 -48.11 58.14 24.96
C LYS A 5 -46.87 59.02 24.69
N PRO A 6 -45.68 58.72 25.23
CA PRO A 6 -44.46 59.39 24.81
C PRO A 6 -44.00 58.87 23.44
N VAL A 7 -43.63 59.81 22.56
CA VAL A 7 -43.09 59.57 21.22
C VAL A 7 -41.75 58.86 21.30
N MET A 8 -41.70 57.57 20.98
CA MET A 8 -40.44 56.86 20.71
C MET A 8 -39.91 57.30 19.34
N LYS A 9 -38.87 58.14 19.35
CA LYS A 9 -38.07 58.43 18.15
C LYS A 9 -37.41 57.14 17.67
N ARG A 10 -37.81 56.66 16.48
CA ARG A 10 -37.13 55.56 15.79
C ARG A 10 -35.70 56.00 15.46
N LYS A 11 -34.69 55.35 16.05
CA LYS A 11 -33.30 55.46 15.57
C LYS A 11 -33.21 54.75 14.20
N PRO A 12 -32.44 55.28 13.23
CA PRO A 12 -32.29 54.62 11.94
C PRO A 12 -31.57 53.29 12.12
N VAL A 13 -32.06 52.26 11.44
CA VAL A 13 -31.39 50.96 11.31
C VAL A 13 -30.11 51.21 10.53
N ALA A 14 -28.96 51.06 11.19
CA ALA A 14 -27.67 51.11 10.52
C ALA A 14 -27.58 49.90 9.59
N THR A 15 -27.55 50.17 8.28
CA THR A 15 -27.12 49.22 7.26
C THR A 15 -25.74 48.71 7.65
N ARG A 16 -25.64 47.44 8.08
CA ARG A 16 -24.36 46.78 8.35
C ARG A 16 -23.63 46.65 7.01
N ALA A 17 -22.68 47.54 6.77
CA ALA A 17 -21.75 47.41 5.67
C ALA A 17 -21.05 46.05 5.80
N VAL A 18 -21.10 45.26 4.73
CA VAL A 18 -20.31 44.03 4.59
C VAL A 18 -18.85 44.48 4.63
N ALA A 19 -18.14 44.18 5.72
CA ALA A 19 -16.73 44.47 5.84
C ALA A 19 -15.99 43.75 4.71
N LYS A 20 -15.31 44.52 3.84
CA LYS A 20 -14.32 43.99 2.90
C LYS A 20 -13.28 43.22 3.73
N ALA A 21 -13.03 41.96 3.37
CA ALA A 21 -11.93 41.18 3.93
C ALA A 21 -10.64 42.02 3.89
N GLU A 22 -9.96 42.10 5.03
CA GLU A 22 -8.76 42.91 5.21
C GLU A 22 -7.58 42.37 4.38
N PRO A 23 -6.67 43.23 3.90
CA PRO A 23 -5.57 42.87 2.99
C PRO A 23 -4.53 41.90 3.57
N ILE A 24 -4.56 41.60 4.87
CA ILE A 24 -3.62 40.70 5.56
C ILE A 24 -3.87 39.23 5.18
N ASP A 25 -5.13 38.86 4.94
CA ASP A 25 -5.56 37.47 4.63
C ASP A 25 -5.05 36.99 3.26
N LEU A 26 -4.88 37.93 2.31
CA LEU A 26 -4.31 37.65 0.97
C LEU A 26 -2.79 37.40 1.01
N VAL A 27 -2.07 38.06 1.93
CA VAL A 27 -0.61 37.92 2.05
C VAL A 27 -0.26 36.60 2.73
N GLU A 28 -0.99 36.19 3.76
CA GLU A 28 -0.77 34.88 4.40
C GLU A 28 -1.14 33.70 3.49
N THR A 29 -2.18 33.85 2.67
CA THR A 29 -2.50 32.87 1.61
C THR A 29 -1.35 32.72 0.61
N SER A 30 -0.66 33.82 0.27
CA SER A 30 0.52 33.77 -0.60
C SER A 30 1.70 33.00 0.02
N PHE A 31 1.84 33.01 1.35
CA PHE A 31 2.85 32.20 2.04
C PHE A 31 2.50 30.71 2.04
N ALA A 32 1.21 30.36 2.14
CA ALA A 32 0.76 28.97 2.03
C ALA A 32 1.06 28.38 0.64
N GLU A 33 0.93 29.17 -0.42
CA GLU A 33 1.33 28.75 -1.78
C GLU A 33 2.82 28.45 -1.88
N VAL A 34 3.68 29.29 -1.29
CA VAL A 34 5.14 29.08 -1.26
C VAL A 34 5.50 27.81 -0.48
N VAL A 35 4.89 27.58 0.68
CA VAL A 35 5.07 26.34 1.45
C VAL A 35 4.64 25.12 0.63
N GLY A 36 3.52 25.22 -0.10
CA GLY A 36 3.05 24.18 -1.01
C GLY A 36 4.06 23.86 -2.12
N LEU A 37 4.68 24.87 -2.73
CA LEU A 37 5.72 24.67 -3.75
C LEU A 37 6.96 23.94 -3.19
N ILE A 38 7.37 24.29 -1.97
CA ILE A 38 8.50 23.63 -1.28
C ILE A 38 8.17 22.15 -1.02
N GLU A 39 7.02 21.85 -0.44
CA GLU A 39 6.64 20.48 -0.13
C GLU A 39 6.46 19.63 -1.39
N GLN A 40 5.88 20.18 -2.46
CA GLN A 40 5.81 19.49 -3.75
C GLN A 40 7.19 19.21 -4.35
N ALA A 41 8.12 20.16 -4.27
CA ALA A 41 9.49 19.96 -4.75
C ALA A 41 10.21 18.86 -3.97
N ARG A 42 10.06 18.86 -2.63
CA ARG A 42 10.59 17.80 -1.76
C ARG A 42 9.99 16.44 -2.11
N GLN A 43 8.67 16.37 -2.26
CA GLN A 43 7.98 15.13 -2.60
C GLN A 43 8.46 14.56 -3.93
N ARG A 44 8.60 15.39 -4.98
CA ARG A 44 9.16 14.95 -6.27
C ARG A 44 10.58 14.42 -6.14
N ALA A 45 11.43 15.10 -5.36
CA ALA A 45 12.80 14.64 -5.12
C ALA A 45 12.82 13.28 -4.40
N TYR A 46 12.00 13.10 -3.35
CA TYR A 46 11.89 11.82 -2.65
C TYR A 46 11.39 10.70 -3.56
N GLN A 47 10.39 10.98 -4.41
CA GLN A 47 9.86 9.99 -5.36
C GLN A 47 10.91 9.58 -6.39
N ALA A 48 11.63 10.55 -6.98
CA ALA A 48 12.68 10.25 -7.96
C ALA A 48 13.80 9.39 -7.35
N VAL A 49 14.27 9.75 -6.14
CA VAL A 49 15.26 8.96 -5.41
C VAL A 49 14.75 7.55 -5.10
N ASN A 50 13.48 7.43 -4.68
CA ASN A 50 12.88 6.13 -4.40
C ASN A 50 12.82 5.24 -5.65
N SER A 51 12.33 5.78 -6.77
CA SER A 51 12.19 5.02 -8.01
C SER A 51 13.55 4.53 -8.51
N GLU A 52 14.59 5.36 -8.45
CA GLU A 52 15.97 4.96 -8.79
C GLU A 52 16.51 3.88 -7.84
N LEU A 53 16.24 4.01 -6.54
CA LEU A 53 16.71 3.04 -5.56
C LEU A 53 16.04 1.66 -5.73
N VAL A 54 14.72 1.63 -5.92
CA VAL A 54 13.98 0.40 -6.18
C VAL A 54 14.40 -0.20 -7.53
N GLY A 55 14.59 0.62 -8.56
CA GLY A 55 15.10 0.19 -9.86
C GLY A 55 16.55 -0.35 -9.80
N LEU A 56 17.40 0.20 -8.93
CA LEU A 56 18.73 -0.35 -8.66
C LEU A 56 18.62 -1.73 -8.00
N TYR A 57 17.80 -1.86 -6.96
CA TYR A 57 17.59 -3.13 -6.26
C TYR A 57 17.02 -4.22 -7.17
N TRP A 58 16.11 -3.84 -8.08
CA TRP A 58 15.63 -4.73 -9.14
C TRP A 58 16.78 -5.26 -10.00
N ARG A 59 17.59 -4.37 -10.58
CA ARG A 59 18.71 -4.75 -11.47
C ARG A 59 19.77 -5.58 -10.76
N VAL A 60 20.05 -5.28 -9.49
CA VAL A 60 20.96 -6.10 -8.67
C VAL A 60 20.37 -7.49 -8.45
N GLY A 61 19.06 -7.57 -8.18
CA GLY A 61 18.34 -8.84 -8.06
C GLY A 61 18.40 -9.68 -9.32
N GLU A 62 18.09 -9.07 -10.48
CA GLU A 62 18.20 -9.67 -11.80
C GLU A 62 19.60 -10.22 -12.07
N TYR A 63 20.62 -9.39 -11.81
CA TYR A 63 22.01 -9.78 -12.03
C TYR A 63 22.41 -10.99 -11.16
N ILE A 64 22.05 -10.98 -9.87
CA ILE A 64 22.31 -12.09 -8.96
C ILE A 64 21.57 -13.35 -9.43
N SER A 65 20.29 -13.22 -9.78
CA SER A 65 19.45 -14.33 -10.24
C SER A 65 20.07 -14.99 -11.49
N ALA A 66 20.39 -14.20 -12.52
CA ALA A 66 20.99 -14.70 -13.76
C ALA A 66 22.34 -15.40 -13.54
N LYS A 67 23.19 -14.89 -12.62
CA LYS A 67 24.49 -15.51 -12.33
C LYS A 67 24.38 -16.85 -11.60
N LEU A 68 23.37 -16.99 -10.74
CA LEU A 68 23.10 -18.24 -10.02
C LEU A 68 22.46 -19.28 -10.94
N GLU A 69 21.49 -18.89 -11.77
CA GLU A 69 20.85 -19.77 -12.76
C GLU A 69 21.85 -20.32 -13.77
N ALA A 70 22.82 -19.50 -14.22
CA ALA A 70 23.87 -19.94 -15.14
C ALA A 70 24.95 -20.83 -14.47
N ALA A 71 24.80 -21.19 -13.19
CA ALA A 71 25.78 -21.91 -12.36
C ALA A 71 27.19 -21.26 -12.34
N VAL A 72 27.29 -19.98 -12.71
CA VAL A 72 28.55 -19.21 -12.68
C VAL A 72 28.88 -18.83 -11.24
N TRP A 73 27.86 -18.58 -10.42
CA TRP A 73 27.99 -18.28 -9.00
C TRP A 73 27.51 -19.47 -8.16
N GLY A 74 28.32 -19.90 -7.20
CA GLY A 74 27.89 -20.77 -6.11
C GLY A 74 27.27 -19.98 -4.95
N GLU A 75 26.66 -20.67 -3.98
CA GLU A 75 25.95 -20.03 -2.85
C GLU A 75 26.79 -19.03 -2.05
N GLY A 76 28.11 -19.26 -1.95
CA GLY A 76 29.04 -18.38 -1.21
C GLY A 76 29.48 -17.11 -1.95
N VAL A 77 29.14 -16.95 -3.23
CA VAL A 77 29.58 -15.79 -4.03
C VAL A 77 28.83 -14.51 -3.62
N VAL A 78 27.57 -14.64 -3.21
CA VAL A 78 26.78 -13.50 -2.69
C VAL A 78 27.42 -12.92 -1.42
N ASP A 79 28.07 -13.75 -0.61
CA ASP A 79 28.75 -13.33 0.61
C ASP A 79 30.01 -12.54 0.28
N SER A 80 30.77 -13.03 -0.70
CA SER A 80 31.93 -12.34 -1.24
C SER A 80 31.55 -11.01 -1.88
N LEU A 81 30.41 -10.94 -2.58
CA LEU A 81 29.87 -9.71 -3.14
C LEU A 81 29.53 -8.70 -2.04
N ALA A 82 28.83 -9.11 -0.99
CA ALA A 82 28.50 -8.23 0.14
C ALA A 82 29.76 -7.66 0.81
N GLN A 83 30.77 -8.51 1.04
CA GLN A 83 32.06 -8.08 1.60
C GLN A 83 32.81 -7.14 0.67
N HIS A 84 32.80 -7.41 -0.64
CA HIS A 84 33.42 -6.55 -1.64
C HIS A 84 32.75 -5.17 -1.65
N LEU A 85 31.42 -5.11 -1.71
CA LEU A 85 30.67 -3.84 -1.69
C LEU A 85 30.95 -3.02 -0.42
N ALA A 86 31.02 -3.67 0.74
CA ALA A 86 31.33 -3.01 2.01
C ALA A 86 32.74 -2.38 2.03
N ARG A 87 33.71 -2.98 1.31
CA ARG A 87 35.09 -2.46 1.20
C ARG A 87 35.22 -1.38 0.13
N THR A 88 34.59 -1.57 -1.02
CA THR A 88 34.72 -0.69 -2.18
C THR A 88 33.89 0.59 -2.03
N ILE A 89 32.74 0.52 -1.34
CA ILE A 89 31.82 1.65 -1.16
C ILE A 89 31.50 1.81 0.34
N PRO A 90 32.48 2.24 1.16
CA PRO A 90 32.32 2.32 2.60
C PRO A 90 31.22 3.34 2.98
N GLY A 91 30.41 3.00 3.98
CA GLY A 91 29.30 3.84 4.46
C GLY A 91 27.98 3.65 3.72
N GLN A 92 27.97 2.96 2.57
CA GLN A 92 26.73 2.68 1.85
C GLN A 92 25.89 1.63 2.60
N ARG A 93 24.67 2.01 2.98
CA ARG A 93 23.70 1.11 3.62
C ARG A 93 22.90 0.35 2.57
N GLY A 94 22.34 -0.80 2.95
CA GLY A 94 21.42 -1.57 2.10
C GLY A 94 22.06 -2.67 1.25
N PHE A 95 23.38 -2.87 1.27
CA PHE A 95 24.05 -3.94 0.49
C PHE A 95 24.62 -5.06 1.37
N THR A 96 23.91 -5.39 2.44
CA THR A 96 24.26 -6.57 3.26
C THR A 96 23.90 -7.85 2.52
N ARG A 97 24.57 -8.97 2.87
CA ARG A 97 24.24 -10.32 2.36
C ARG A 97 22.73 -10.57 2.31
N ARG A 98 22.05 -10.38 3.46
CA ARG A 98 20.60 -10.57 3.58
C ARG A 98 19.82 -9.70 2.60
N ASN A 99 20.21 -8.44 2.41
CA ASN A 99 19.49 -7.56 1.50
C ASN A 99 19.76 -7.90 0.04
N LEU A 100 20.95 -8.38 -0.33
CA LEU A 100 21.23 -8.88 -1.69
C LEU A 100 20.34 -10.09 -2.03
N PHE A 101 20.16 -11.02 -1.09
CA PHE A 101 19.20 -12.11 -1.28
C PHE A 101 17.75 -11.60 -1.42
N ARG A 102 17.37 -10.58 -0.65
CA ARG A 102 16.05 -9.95 -0.80
C ARG A 102 15.87 -9.25 -2.15
N MET A 103 16.91 -8.61 -2.68
CA MET A 103 16.89 -8.03 -4.03
C MET A 103 16.67 -9.11 -5.09
N ARG A 104 17.36 -10.25 -4.96
CA ARG A 104 17.12 -11.43 -5.82
C ARG A 104 15.67 -11.92 -5.71
N GLN A 105 15.20 -12.21 -4.49
CA GLN A 105 13.82 -12.66 -4.26
C GLN A 105 12.79 -11.68 -4.81
N PHE A 106 13.06 -10.38 -4.68
CA PHE A 106 12.21 -9.34 -5.22
C PHE A 106 12.13 -9.39 -6.74
N PHE A 107 13.27 -9.52 -7.43
CA PHE A 107 13.28 -9.73 -8.87
C PHE A 107 12.54 -11.03 -9.25
N ASP A 108 12.88 -12.16 -8.63
CA ASP A 108 12.30 -13.47 -8.94
C ASP A 108 10.77 -13.48 -8.74
N ALA A 109 10.27 -12.76 -7.73
CA ALA A 109 8.84 -12.70 -7.40
C ALA A 109 8.00 -11.87 -8.39
N TYR A 110 8.61 -10.94 -9.11
CA TYR A 110 7.91 -9.96 -9.94
C TYR A 110 8.36 -9.94 -11.40
N SER A 111 9.42 -10.67 -11.78
CA SER A 111 9.98 -10.68 -13.15
C SER A 111 8.97 -11.14 -14.21
N ALA A 112 8.04 -12.03 -13.83
CA ALA A 112 6.95 -12.50 -14.68
C ALA A 112 5.62 -11.75 -14.47
N ALA A 113 5.57 -10.72 -13.63
CA ALA A 113 4.35 -9.97 -13.34
C ALA A 113 3.97 -9.02 -14.48
N ASP A 114 2.70 -8.61 -14.53
CA ASP A 114 2.23 -7.56 -15.46
C ASP A 114 3.00 -6.25 -15.22
N LYS A 115 3.35 -5.55 -16.31
CA LYS A 115 3.99 -4.22 -16.30
C LYS A 115 3.28 -3.23 -15.36
N LYS A 116 1.95 -3.33 -15.22
CA LYS A 116 1.18 -2.51 -14.28
C LYS A 116 1.59 -2.75 -12.83
N VAL A 117 1.83 -4.00 -12.45
CA VAL A 117 2.31 -4.37 -11.11
C VAL A 117 3.74 -3.88 -10.91
N THR A 118 4.61 -4.09 -11.91
CA THR A 118 6.00 -3.61 -11.86
C THR A 118 6.08 -2.09 -11.69
N ALA A 119 5.18 -1.32 -12.30
CA ALA A 119 5.11 0.13 -12.14
C ALA A 119 4.77 0.57 -10.70
N LEU A 120 3.95 -0.20 -9.97
CA LEU A 120 3.58 0.11 -8.58
C LEU A 120 4.78 -0.06 -7.63
N LEU A 121 5.68 -0.99 -7.92
CA LEU A 121 6.86 -1.25 -7.09
C LEU A 121 7.71 0.01 -6.88
N THR A 122 7.90 0.80 -7.94
CA THR A 122 8.71 2.04 -7.92
C THR A 122 8.02 3.23 -7.23
N GLN A 123 6.72 3.14 -7.02
CA GLN A 123 5.93 4.15 -6.30
C GLN A 123 6.00 3.96 -4.79
N LEU A 124 6.34 2.76 -4.34
CA LEU A 124 6.43 2.41 -2.93
C LEU A 124 7.89 2.40 -2.45
N PRO A 125 8.15 2.80 -1.19
CA PRO A 125 9.44 2.61 -0.56
C PRO A 125 9.91 1.15 -0.57
N TRP A 126 11.23 0.95 -0.56
CA TRP A 126 11.80 -0.41 -0.46
C TRP A 126 11.24 -1.20 0.74
N THR A 127 11.00 -0.54 1.87
CA THR A 127 10.42 -1.18 3.07
C THR A 127 9.05 -1.80 2.80
N HIS A 128 8.16 -1.11 2.08
CA HIS A 128 6.85 -1.63 1.71
C HIS A 128 6.98 -2.85 0.80
N ASN A 129 7.83 -2.74 -0.22
CA ASN A 129 8.11 -3.84 -1.13
C ASN A 129 8.62 -5.08 -0.39
N LEU A 130 9.50 -4.90 0.61
CA LEU A 130 9.98 -5.98 1.46
C LEU A 130 8.88 -6.59 2.34
N ILE A 131 8.06 -5.76 2.99
CA ILE A 131 6.94 -6.25 3.81
C ILE A 131 6.04 -7.14 2.93
N ILE A 132 5.63 -6.63 1.77
CA ILE A 132 4.74 -7.36 0.85
C ILE A 132 5.37 -8.65 0.35
N LEU A 133 6.63 -8.59 -0.08
CA LEU A 133 7.36 -9.76 -0.55
C LEU A 133 7.48 -10.85 0.54
N THR A 134 7.70 -10.44 1.79
CA THR A 134 7.93 -11.39 2.90
C THR A 134 6.65 -11.94 3.50
N GLN A 135 5.55 -11.19 3.50
CA GLN A 135 4.30 -11.59 4.11
C GLN A 135 3.35 -12.27 3.13
N SER A 136 3.43 -11.96 1.83
CA SER A 136 2.53 -12.53 0.82
C SER A 136 3.17 -13.68 0.04
N LYS A 137 2.51 -14.84 0.08
CA LYS A 137 2.95 -16.05 -0.64
C LYS A 137 2.53 -16.03 -2.11
N ARG A 138 1.36 -15.43 -2.37
CA ARG A 138 0.68 -15.48 -3.66
C ARG A 138 0.86 -14.19 -4.47
N PRO A 139 1.01 -14.25 -5.81
CA PRO A 139 1.10 -13.07 -6.64
C PRO A 139 -0.10 -12.13 -6.52
N GLU A 140 -1.31 -12.68 -6.40
CA GLU A 140 -2.56 -11.89 -6.34
C GLU A 140 -2.65 -11.09 -5.04
N GLU A 141 -2.20 -11.68 -3.94
CA GLU A 141 -2.12 -11.03 -2.64
C GLU A 141 -1.09 -9.89 -2.65
N ARG A 142 0.07 -10.10 -3.27
CA ARG A 142 1.09 -9.05 -3.44
C ARG A 142 0.53 -7.87 -4.22
N GLU A 143 -0.12 -8.15 -5.35
CA GLU A 143 -0.74 -7.13 -6.19
C GLU A 143 -1.83 -6.34 -5.45
N PHE A 144 -2.66 -7.02 -4.65
CA PHE A 144 -3.67 -6.39 -3.81
C PHE A 144 -3.05 -5.36 -2.84
N TYR A 145 -2.06 -5.77 -2.04
CA TYR A 145 -1.43 -4.88 -1.07
C TYR A 145 -0.62 -3.77 -1.74
N LEU A 146 0.05 -4.04 -2.88
CA LEU A 146 0.75 -3.00 -3.66
C LEU A 146 -0.22 -1.89 -4.10
N ARG A 147 -1.37 -2.27 -4.66
CA ARG A 147 -2.37 -1.31 -5.13
C ARG A 147 -2.96 -0.49 -4.00
N LEU A 148 -3.44 -1.15 -2.94
CA LEU A 148 -4.05 -0.44 -1.82
C LEU A 148 -3.04 0.46 -1.09
N ALA A 149 -1.80 0.01 -0.92
CA ALA A 149 -0.77 0.83 -0.28
C ALA A 149 -0.47 2.12 -1.08
N VAL A 150 -0.48 2.05 -2.42
CA VAL A 150 -0.32 3.24 -3.28
C VAL A 150 -1.56 4.12 -3.23
N GLN A 151 -2.76 3.54 -3.39
CA GLN A 151 -4.02 4.26 -3.46
C GLN A 151 -4.32 5.00 -2.16
N GLU A 152 -4.24 4.30 -1.04
CA GLU A 152 -4.56 4.81 0.30
C GLU A 152 -3.35 5.46 0.97
N LYS A 153 -2.21 5.55 0.27
CA LYS A 153 -0.95 6.15 0.73
C LYS A 153 -0.51 5.62 2.11
N TRP A 154 -0.59 4.31 2.29
CA TRP A 154 -0.26 3.70 3.58
C TRP A 154 1.21 3.92 3.95
N THR A 155 1.43 4.25 5.23
CA THR A 155 2.78 4.15 5.82
C THR A 155 3.17 2.68 5.97
N SER A 156 4.46 2.39 6.18
CA SER A 156 4.89 0.99 6.40
C SER A 156 4.22 0.36 7.62
N ARG A 157 3.95 1.15 8.67
CA ARG A 157 3.23 0.70 9.87
C ARG A 157 1.76 0.40 9.57
N GLU A 158 1.13 1.23 8.75
CA GLU A 158 -0.26 0.97 8.35
C GLU A 158 -0.35 -0.28 7.48
N LEU A 159 0.58 -0.46 6.54
CA LEU A 159 0.67 -1.68 5.75
C LEU A 159 0.80 -2.94 6.63
N GLU A 160 1.70 -2.93 7.61
CA GLU A 160 1.84 -4.03 8.59
C GLU A 160 0.55 -4.26 9.41
N ARG A 161 -0.13 -3.19 9.80
CA ARG A 161 -1.43 -3.28 10.47
C ARG A 161 -2.47 -3.93 9.56
N GLN A 162 -2.51 -3.60 8.27
CA GLN A 162 -3.47 -4.17 7.31
C GLN A 162 -3.23 -5.66 7.08
N TYR A 163 -1.97 -6.09 7.04
CA TYR A 163 -1.62 -7.51 7.08
C TYR A 163 -2.10 -8.19 8.36
N SER A 164 -1.87 -7.56 9.52
CA SER A 164 -2.31 -8.09 10.82
C SER A 164 -3.83 -8.23 10.93
N LEU A 165 -4.58 -7.40 10.18
CA LEU A 165 -6.03 -7.44 10.12
C LEU A 165 -6.59 -8.45 9.10
N GLY A 166 -5.72 -9.14 8.34
CA GLY A 166 -6.13 -10.05 7.27
C GLY A 166 -6.98 -9.36 6.21
N THR A 167 -6.61 -8.13 5.82
CA THR A 167 -7.46 -7.29 4.95
C THR A 167 -7.69 -7.96 3.59
N PHE A 168 -6.69 -8.66 3.06
CA PHE A 168 -6.83 -9.43 1.83
C PHE A 168 -7.84 -10.58 1.99
N GLU A 169 -7.69 -11.42 3.01
CA GLU A 169 -8.56 -12.56 3.27
C GLU A 169 -10.02 -12.10 3.46
N ARG A 170 -10.21 -11.01 4.21
CA ARG A 170 -11.54 -10.42 4.42
C ARG A 170 -12.14 -9.86 3.14
N ALA A 171 -11.33 -9.21 2.29
CA ALA A 171 -11.77 -8.72 0.99
C ALA A 171 -12.24 -9.86 0.08
N VAL A 172 -11.55 -11.01 0.15
CA VAL A 172 -11.89 -12.22 -0.61
C VAL A 172 -13.16 -12.89 -0.07
N LEU A 173 -13.28 -13.01 1.26
CA LEU A 173 -14.42 -13.68 1.92
C LEU A 173 -15.71 -12.85 1.94
N SER A 174 -15.61 -11.52 1.87
CA SER A 174 -16.77 -10.61 1.94
C SER A 174 -16.73 -9.57 0.81
N PRO A 175 -16.96 -10.00 -0.46
CA PRO A 175 -16.76 -9.15 -1.63
C PRO A 175 -17.75 -7.96 -1.70
N ALA A 176 -18.87 -8.00 -1.00
CA ALA A 176 -19.95 -7.00 -1.14
C ALA A 176 -19.56 -5.55 -0.78
N LYS A 177 -18.50 -5.32 0.01
CA LYS A 177 -18.02 -3.97 0.36
C LYS A 177 -16.68 -3.59 -0.28
N VAL A 178 -15.91 -4.57 -0.75
CA VAL A 178 -14.58 -4.36 -1.36
C VAL A 178 -14.62 -4.49 -2.89
N SER A 179 -15.76 -4.92 -3.45
CA SER A 179 -15.99 -5.10 -4.90
C SER A 179 -15.70 -3.84 -5.71
N ALA A 180 -15.92 -2.63 -5.19
CA ALA A 180 -15.68 -1.42 -5.98
C ALA A 180 -14.21 -1.30 -6.44
N ALA A 181 -13.24 -1.74 -5.61
CA ALA A 181 -11.83 -1.77 -5.98
C ALA A 181 -11.47 -3.03 -6.79
N LEU A 182 -12.02 -4.20 -6.43
CA LEU A 182 -11.72 -5.48 -7.11
C LEU A 182 -12.37 -5.63 -8.50
N THR A 183 -13.62 -5.19 -8.66
CA THR A 183 -14.38 -5.26 -9.93
C THR A 183 -13.83 -4.29 -10.97
N GLN A 184 -13.23 -3.17 -10.55
CA GLN A 184 -12.46 -2.30 -11.46
C GLN A 184 -11.16 -2.95 -11.95
N MET A 185 -10.63 -3.95 -11.25
CA MET A 185 -9.32 -4.54 -11.54
C MET A 185 -9.35 -5.71 -12.53
N HIS A 186 -10.37 -6.58 -12.52
CA HIS A 186 -10.43 -7.76 -13.40
C HIS A 186 -11.75 -7.96 -14.15
N GLY A 187 -12.62 -6.93 -14.22
CA GLY A 187 -13.93 -7.05 -14.86
C GLY A 187 -14.92 -7.92 -14.08
N ALA A 188 -16.01 -8.35 -14.72
CA ALA A 188 -17.08 -9.13 -14.07
C ALA A 188 -16.61 -10.52 -13.58
N ASP A 189 -15.53 -11.05 -14.16
CA ASP A 189 -15.00 -12.40 -13.89
C ASP A 189 -13.98 -12.44 -12.73
N ALA A 190 -13.62 -11.27 -12.18
CA ALA A 190 -12.74 -11.12 -11.03
C ALA A 190 -13.18 -11.99 -9.85
N GLY A 191 -14.49 -12.01 -9.60
CA GLY A 191 -15.08 -12.70 -8.47
C GLY A 191 -15.16 -14.21 -8.64
N SER A 192 -15.20 -14.74 -9.88
CA SER A 192 -15.27 -16.18 -10.12
C SER A 192 -13.86 -16.80 -10.16
N ALA A 193 -12.91 -16.17 -10.86
CA ALA A 193 -11.52 -16.64 -10.89
C ALA A 193 -10.88 -16.68 -9.48
N PHE A 194 -11.26 -15.74 -8.61
CA PHE A 194 -10.81 -15.72 -7.21
C PHE A 194 -11.50 -16.78 -6.33
N LYS A 195 -12.78 -17.06 -6.58
CA LYS A 195 -13.53 -18.13 -5.90
C LYS A 195 -12.99 -19.51 -6.27
N ASP A 196 -12.61 -19.72 -7.52
CA ASP A 196 -12.05 -20.97 -8.00
C ASP A 196 -10.64 -21.21 -7.42
N ALA A 197 -9.85 -20.15 -7.24
CA ALA A 197 -8.49 -20.24 -6.65
C ALA A 197 -8.45 -20.40 -5.12
N TYR A 198 -9.60 -20.30 -4.45
CA TYR A 198 -9.79 -20.51 -3.00
C TYR A 198 -10.99 -21.42 -2.71
N SER A 199 -11.35 -22.26 -3.69
CA SER A 199 -12.42 -23.25 -3.55
C SER A 199 -12.29 -23.97 -2.21
N VAL A 200 -13.45 -24.14 -1.59
CA VAL A 200 -13.74 -24.44 -0.18
C VAL A 200 -13.38 -25.90 0.17
N GLU A 201 -12.38 -26.47 -0.50
CA GLU A 201 -11.94 -27.86 -0.35
C GLU A 201 -11.37 -28.13 1.04
N PHE A 202 -10.78 -27.13 1.70
CA PHE A 202 -10.24 -27.28 3.06
C PHE A 202 -11.33 -27.39 4.15
N LEU A 203 -12.56 -26.98 3.86
CA LEU A 203 -13.71 -27.20 4.74
C LEU A 203 -14.41 -28.53 4.47
N ASN A 204 -14.00 -29.26 3.42
CA ASN A 204 -14.54 -30.55 3.00
C ASN A 204 -16.07 -30.58 2.94
N LEU A 205 -16.68 -29.46 2.52
CA LEU A 205 -18.14 -29.30 2.49
C LEU A 205 -18.70 -30.00 1.25
N GLN A 206 -19.76 -30.78 1.43
CA GLN A 206 -20.45 -31.46 0.34
C GLN A 206 -21.10 -30.44 -0.63
N ALA A 207 -21.28 -30.85 -1.88
CA ALA A 207 -21.99 -30.04 -2.87
C ALA A 207 -23.44 -29.79 -2.39
N GLY A 208 -23.85 -28.52 -2.34
CA GLY A 208 -25.17 -28.11 -1.82
C GLY A 208 -25.21 -27.70 -0.34
N HIS A 209 -24.05 -27.43 0.27
CA HIS A 209 -23.95 -26.93 1.65
C HIS A 209 -24.71 -25.61 1.85
N THR A 210 -25.27 -25.45 3.05
CA THR A 210 -25.95 -24.23 3.47
C THR A 210 -24.95 -23.21 4.04
N GLU A 211 -25.38 -21.95 4.20
CA GLU A 211 -24.55 -20.91 4.83
C GLU A 211 -24.21 -21.26 6.29
N ALA A 212 -25.09 -21.99 6.98
CA ALA A 212 -24.83 -22.50 8.32
C ALA A 212 -23.70 -23.55 8.33
N ASP A 213 -23.64 -24.40 7.30
CA ASP A 213 -22.57 -25.40 7.15
C ASP A 213 -21.21 -24.75 6.88
N LEU A 214 -21.20 -23.69 6.06
CA LEU A 214 -20.02 -22.87 5.81
C LEU A 214 -19.51 -22.22 7.10
N HIS A 215 -20.41 -21.61 7.87
CA HIS A 215 -20.06 -20.97 9.13
C HIS A 215 -19.52 -21.98 10.15
N SER A 216 -20.15 -23.15 10.25
CA SER A 216 -19.71 -24.24 11.13
C SER A 216 -18.32 -24.76 10.74
N GLY A 217 -18.07 -24.96 9.44
CA GLY A 217 -16.76 -25.37 8.93
C GLY A 217 -15.65 -24.38 9.25
N LEU A 218 -15.93 -23.08 9.08
CA LEU A 218 -14.97 -22.01 9.40
C LEU A 218 -14.65 -21.96 10.91
N LEU A 219 -15.66 -22.07 11.77
CA LEU A 219 -15.46 -22.12 13.24
C LEU A 219 -14.67 -23.35 13.67
N GLY A 220 -14.89 -24.49 13.02
CA GLY A 220 -14.13 -25.72 13.25
C GLY A 220 -12.64 -25.53 12.98
N GLN A 221 -12.29 -24.94 11.84
CA GLN A 221 -10.88 -24.69 11.50
C GLN A 221 -10.22 -23.65 12.40
N LEU A 222 -10.97 -22.62 12.80
CA LEU A 222 -10.47 -21.63 13.76
C LEU A 222 -10.16 -22.24 15.12
N ARG A 223 -10.98 -23.20 15.57
CA ARG A 223 -10.73 -23.99 16.79
C ARG A 223 -9.47 -24.84 16.64
N THR A 224 -9.31 -25.57 15.54
CA THR A 224 -8.12 -26.40 15.29
C THR A 224 -6.86 -25.56 15.33
N PHE A 225 -6.86 -24.41 14.64
CA PHE A 225 -5.74 -23.48 14.62
C PHE A 225 -5.36 -22.96 16.03
N LEU A 226 -6.35 -22.65 16.88
CA LEU A 226 -6.11 -22.19 18.25
C LEU A 226 -5.61 -23.29 19.20
N ILE A 227 -5.82 -24.57 18.87
CA ILE A 227 -5.36 -25.72 19.66
C ILE A 227 -3.95 -26.16 19.22
N GLU A 228 -3.57 -25.90 17.96
CA GLU A 228 -2.26 -26.24 17.41
C GLU A 228 -1.16 -25.19 17.70
N LEU A 229 -1.50 -24.11 18.42
CA LEU A 229 -0.59 -23.09 18.96
C LEU A 229 -0.13 -23.42 20.39
#